data_AF-A0A7R9V550-F1
#
_entry.id   AF-A0A7R9V550-F1
#
_cell.length_a   1.000
_cell.length_b   1.000
_cell.length_c   1.000
_cell.angle_alpha   90.00
_cell.angle_beta   90.00
_cell.angle_gamma   90.00
#
_symmetry.space_group_name_H-M   'P 1'
#
loop_
_entity.id
_entity.type
_entity.pdbx_description
1 polymer ?
#
loop_
_entity_poly.entity_id
_entity_poly.type
_entity_poly.pdbx_seq_one_letter_code
_entity_poly.pdbx_strand_id
1 'polypeptide(L)'
;FRKASSPSTGQAARSPPSPGLARRSPPRPKTTARPPTQQPQRGESGGRYVADGGEEHEAEFDLARRLAAVREHFPHAIGSADFMGKVEALLSAFGFAGGNCIAMTNLCRDEVTVMLRDKVEAIFGSTFSTAGLGGVLVSGVHGFEEYMWDAYGTRGAAARERYVFFSFTHIAIDSRGGVGALSRPGRTGRSCACGSIAKCLSEFVAGGYAAALAPPAAPASGSDDDDDDDDGAFGMDPEFSLLRRKLAARLRREHVPPESLDLVSLTNVAARTITSDLERLIGLMVDPQAADYAVITGVQIHNWAASMRPGGPPNLELVEPHMLYAVVNGERRELRLDTVPSLTKRQLSHLSHNAAPSGLRVGRGRRTVITETPVEECFKRTMRQPADERLRAMPVPAASPPPQETPPKEPAACRWPSWQTYVSVTGPERVMPLERDVRAPTMDEGDE
;
A
#
# COMPACT_ATOMS: atom_id res chain seq x y z
N PHE A 1 42.36 1.02 -24.35
CA PHE A 1 43.14 0.88 -25.60
C PHE A 1 43.13 2.23 -26.36
N ARG A 2 44.33 2.74 -26.66
CA ARG A 2 44.79 3.88 -27.51
C ARG A 2 43.88 5.08 -27.88
N LYS A 3 44.38 6.27 -27.51
CA LYS A 3 44.26 7.57 -28.24
C LYS A 3 45.11 7.57 -29.52
N ALA A 4 44.69 8.30 -30.57
CA ALA A 4 45.48 9.33 -31.30
C ALA A 4 44.82 9.83 -32.63
N SER A 5 44.52 11.14 -32.68
CA SER A 5 44.74 12.16 -33.75
C SER A 5 44.34 11.97 -35.25
N SER A 6 43.32 12.74 -35.70
CA SER A 6 43.21 13.81 -36.77
C SER A 6 44.10 13.83 -38.04
N PRO A 7 43.84 14.68 -39.09
CA PRO A 7 42.63 15.38 -39.61
C PRO A 7 42.47 15.36 -41.17
N SER A 8 41.34 15.82 -41.73
CA SER A 8 41.35 16.68 -42.96
C SER A 8 40.00 17.35 -43.29
N THR A 9 40.13 18.61 -43.68
CA THR A 9 39.25 19.63 -44.27
C THR A 9 38.20 19.24 -45.32
N GLY A 10 37.07 19.94 -45.31
CA GLY A 10 36.15 20.10 -46.45
C GLY A 10 35.15 21.26 -46.22
N GLN A 11 35.39 22.40 -46.87
CA GLN A 11 34.53 23.60 -46.88
C GLN A 11 33.31 23.40 -47.79
N ALA A 12 32.15 23.95 -47.41
CA ALA A 12 31.13 24.38 -48.37
C ALA A 12 30.20 25.49 -47.81
N ALA A 13 30.29 26.65 -48.47
CA ALA A 13 29.30 27.69 -48.76
C ALA A 13 28.22 28.10 -47.74
N ARG A 14 28.32 29.36 -47.30
CA ARG A 14 27.24 30.19 -46.73
C ARG A 14 26.47 30.89 -47.86
N SER A 15 25.14 30.94 -47.73
CA SER A 15 24.25 31.81 -48.54
C SER A 15 23.56 32.85 -47.64
N PRO A 16 23.24 34.05 -48.18
CA PRO A 16 22.95 35.26 -47.39
C PRO A 16 21.47 35.39 -46.96
N PRO A 17 21.15 36.29 -46.00
CA PRO A 17 19.82 36.46 -45.44
C PRO A 17 18.91 37.29 -46.36
N SER A 18 17.63 36.90 -46.46
CA SER A 18 16.58 37.69 -47.11
C SER A 18 15.77 38.49 -46.08
N PRO A 19 15.25 39.68 -46.46
CA PRO A 19 14.91 40.74 -45.53
C PRO A 19 13.50 40.62 -44.94
N GLY A 20 13.36 41.09 -43.70
CA GLY A 20 12.10 41.18 -42.98
C GLY A 20 11.10 42.14 -43.65
N LEU A 21 9.84 41.72 -43.65
CA LEU A 21 8.69 42.57 -43.90
C LEU A 21 7.69 42.46 -42.74
N ALA A 22 7.24 43.62 -42.32
CA ALA A 22 6.56 43.94 -41.09
C ALA A 22 5.23 43.22 -40.88
N ARG A 23 5.00 42.86 -39.61
CA ARG A 23 3.70 42.47 -39.03
C ARG A 23 2.62 43.50 -39.39
N ARG A 24 1.55 43.05 -40.07
CA ARG A 24 0.27 43.75 -40.13
C ARG A 24 -0.75 42.96 -39.30
N SER A 25 -1.21 43.55 -38.22
CA SER A 25 -2.30 43.05 -37.39
C SER A 25 -3.61 43.00 -38.19
N PRO A 26 -4.36 41.87 -38.19
CA PRO A 26 -5.70 41.85 -38.76
C PRO A 26 -6.72 42.48 -37.80
N PRO A 27 -7.80 43.08 -38.34
CA PRO A 27 -8.76 43.87 -37.57
C PRO A 27 -9.73 43.00 -36.77
N ARG A 28 -10.05 43.50 -35.57
CA ARG A 28 -11.06 42.98 -34.65
C ARG A 28 -12.46 42.99 -35.32
N PRO A 29 -13.19 41.85 -35.41
CA PRO A 29 -14.56 41.88 -35.89
C PRO A 29 -15.51 42.40 -34.82
N LYS A 30 -16.37 43.32 -35.22
CA LYS A 30 -17.47 43.87 -34.43
C LYS A 30 -18.58 42.84 -34.28
N THR A 31 -19.20 42.89 -33.11
CA THR A 31 -20.41 42.21 -32.68
C THR A 31 -21.55 42.28 -33.70
N THR A 32 -22.04 41.12 -34.14
CA THR A 32 -23.38 40.97 -34.74
C THR A 32 -24.09 39.79 -34.07
N ALA A 33 -25.29 40.06 -33.56
CA ALA A 33 -26.14 39.11 -32.88
C ALA A 33 -26.63 38.02 -33.83
N ARG A 34 -26.66 36.77 -33.35
CA ARG A 34 -27.33 35.63 -34.00
C ARG A 34 -28.37 35.00 -33.05
N PRO A 35 -29.44 34.39 -33.60
CA PRO A 35 -30.71 34.09 -32.93
C PRO A 35 -30.62 32.84 -32.02
N PRO A 36 -31.61 32.61 -31.14
CA PRO A 36 -31.51 31.58 -30.11
C PRO A 36 -31.59 30.17 -30.71
N THR A 37 -30.50 29.41 -30.57
CA THR A 37 -30.45 27.98 -30.86
C THR A 37 -30.99 27.21 -29.66
N GLN A 38 -32.01 26.39 -29.90
CA GLN A 38 -32.64 25.50 -28.93
C GLN A 38 -31.61 24.52 -28.36
N GLN A 39 -31.47 24.50 -27.03
CA GLN A 39 -30.73 23.46 -26.30
C GLN A 39 -31.53 22.15 -26.35
N PRO A 40 -30.87 20.99 -26.59
CA PRO A 40 -31.50 19.69 -26.40
C PRO A 40 -31.75 19.47 -24.91
N GLN A 41 -32.98 19.06 -24.61
CA GLN A 41 -33.50 18.76 -23.29
C GLN A 41 -32.63 17.70 -22.59
N ARG A 42 -32.04 18.06 -21.43
CA ARG A 42 -31.55 17.09 -20.47
C ARG A 42 -32.75 16.34 -19.89
N GLY A 43 -32.88 15.07 -20.23
CA GLY A 43 -33.84 14.17 -19.61
C GLY A 43 -33.59 14.07 -18.10
N GLU A 44 -34.61 14.48 -17.35
CA GLU A 44 -34.74 14.25 -15.92
C GLU A 44 -34.87 12.74 -15.66
N SER A 45 -33.91 12.16 -14.94
CA SER A 45 -34.14 10.97 -14.13
C SER A 45 -33.76 11.31 -12.69
N GLY A 46 -34.67 12.02 -12.03
CA GLY A 46 -34.57 12.40 -10.63
C GLY A 46 -34.68 11.19 -9.72
N GLY A 47 -33.55 10.64 -9.30
CA GLY A 47 -33.45 9.90 -8.05
C GLY A 47 -33.46 10.89 -6.88
N ARG A 48 -34.63 11.08 -6.25
CA ARG A 48 -34.77 11.84 -5.00
C ARG A 48 -33.87 11.22 -3.93
N TYR A 49 -32.73 11.83 -3.63
CA TYR A 49 -32.05 11.62 -2.36
C TYR A 49 -32.86 12.31 -1.29
N VAL A 50 -33.60 11.52 -0.51
CA VAL A 50 -34.23 11.97 0.72
C VAL A 50 -33.09 12.40 1.64
N ALA A 51 -33.05 13.69 1.97
CA ALA A 51 -32.26 14.20 3.07
C ALA A 51 -32.85 13.58 4.35
N ASP A 52 -32.29 12.47 4.79
CA ASP A 52 -32.73 11.82 6.02
C ASP A 52 -32.16 12.59 7.21
N GLY A 53 -33.01 13.45 7.77
CA GLY A 53 -32.87 14.00 9.10
C GLY A 53 -33.08 12.88 10.12
N GLY A 54 -31.96 12.29 10.53
CA GLY A 54 -31.88 11.32 11.63
C GLY A 54 -30.67 11.63 12.51
N GLU A 55 -30.62 12.86 13.02
CA GLU A 55 -29.74 13.27 14.11
C GLU A 55 -30.30 12.73 15.44
N GLU A 56 -30.26 11.42 15.67
CA GLU A 56 -30.63 10.88 17.00
C GLU A 56 -29.96 9.51 17.19
N HIS A 57 -28.90 9.52 18.03
CA HIS A 57 -28.07 8.38 18.42
C HIS A 57 -27.34 7.63 17.29
N GLU A 58 -26.12 8.08 16.95
CA GLU A 58 -25.02 7.14 16.60
C GLU A 58 -24.74 6.29 17.85
N ALA A 59 -25.65 5.35 18.11
CA ALA A 59 -25.73 4.54 19.30
C ALA A 59 -24.39 3.84 19.56
N GLU A 60 -23.89 4.03 20.78
CA GLU A 60 -22.97 3.18 21.53
C GLU A 60 -22.19 2.20 20.63
N PHE A 61 -21.04 2.67 20.17
CA PHE A 61 -20.22 2.04 19.12
C PHE A 61 -19.93 0.57 19.38
N ASP A 62 -20.75 -0.31 18.78
CA ASP A 62 -20.43 -1.72 18.78
C ASP A 62 -19.30 -2.00 17.78
N LEU A 63 -18.08 -2.01 18.29
CA LEU A 63 -16.89 -2.49 17.62
C LEU A 63 -17.11 -3.86 16.95
N ALA A 64 -17.93 -4.72 17.55
CA ALA A 64 -18.25 -6.03 16.98
C ALA A 64 -19.08 -5.90 15.69
N ARG A 65 -20.10 -5.03 15.67
CA ARG A 65 -20.86 -4.73 14.44
C ARG A 65 -19.98 -4.20 13.32
N ARG A 66 -19.07 -3.25 13.61
CA ARG A 66 -18.16 -2.67 12.59
C ARG A 66 -17.21 -3.73 12.04
N LEU A 67 -16.64 -4.55 12.91
CA LEU A 67 -15.79 -5.66 12.50
C LEU A 67 -16.57 -6.70 11.70
N ALA A 68 -17.82 -6.98 12.06
CA ALA A 68 -18.69 -7.89 11.31
C ALA A 68 -18.93 -7.38 9.88
N ALA A 69 -19.27 -6.10 9.72
CA ALA A 69 -19.45 -5.48 8.40
C ALA A 69 -18.19 -5.55 7.53
N VAL A 70 -17.00 -5.35 8.13
CA VAL A 70 -15.74 -5.56 7.40
C VAL A 70 -15.55 -7.02 7.02
N ARG A 71 -15.90 -7.95 7.92
CA ARG A 71 -15.74 -9.40 7.72
C ARG A 71 -16.73 -10.02 6.74
N GLU A 72 -17.81 -9.33 6.39
CA GLU A 72 -18.66 -9.71 5.26
C GLU A 72 -17.88 -9.65 3.94
N HIS A 73 -16.91 -8.74 3.83
CA HIS A 73 -16.05 -8.58 2.65
C HIS A 73 -14.66 -9.23 2.82
N PHE A 74 -14.12 -9.22 4.05
CA PHE A 74 -12.77 -9.66 4.39
C PHE A 74 -12.79 -10.58 5.62
N PRO A 75 -13.10 -11.88 5.44
CA PRO A 75 -13.42 -12.79 6.55
C PRO A 75 -12.31 -12.98 7.59
N HIS A 76 -11.05 -12.75 7.21
CA HIS A 76 -9.89 -12.92 8.09
C HIS A 76 -9.38 -11.59 8.66
N ALA A 77 -10.15 -10.51 8.53
CA ALA A 77 -9.71 -9.19 8.92
C ALA A 77 -9.46 -9.16 10.44
N ILE A 78 -8.28 -8.67 10.80
CA ILE A 78 -7.83 -8.49 12.17
C ILE A 78 -7.33 -7.07 12.39
N GLY A 79 -7.28 -6.62 13.65
CA GLY A 79 -6.73 -5.31 13.98
C GLY A 79 -5.28 -5.20 13.55
N SER A 80 -4.90 -4.10 12.91
CA SER A 80 -3.52 -3.85 12.44
C SER A 80 -2.46 -3.97 13.54
N ALA A 81 -2.80 -3.61 14.79
CA ALA A 81 -1.91 -3.80 15.93
C ALA A 81 -1.76 -5.29 16.34
N ASP A 82 -2.86 -6.05 16.34
CA ASP A 82 -2.83 -7.50 16.58
C ASP A 82 -2.06 -8.22 15.47
N PHE A 83 -2.31 -7.83 14.21
CA PHE A 83 -1.57 -8.30 13.05
C PHE A 83 -0.07 -8.10 13.22
N MET A 84 0.38 -6.87 13.48
CA MET A 84 1.81 -6.59 13.60
C MET A 84 2.46 -7.27 14.80
N GLY A 85 1.78 -7.35 15.95
CA GLY A 85 2.30 -8.08 17.11
C GLY A 85 2.43 -9.59 16.84
N LYS A 86 1.51 -10.18 16.08
CA LYS A 86 1.61 -11.58 15.66
C LYS A 86 2.72 -11.80 14.63
N VAL A 87 2.86 -10.90 13.66
CA VAL A 87 3.94 -10.95 12.66
C VAL A 87 5.30 -10.86 13.33
N GLU A 88 5.50 -9.90 14.25
CA GLU A 88 6.73 -9.78 15.04
C GLU A 88 7.05 -11.07 15.80
N ALA A 89 6.04 -11.63 16.50
CA ALA A 89 6.21 -12.84 17.28
C ALA A 89 6.58 -14.06 16.42
N LEU A 90 5.97 -14.20 15.24
CA LEU A 90 6.30 -15.26 14.27
C LEU A 90 7.71 -15.07 13.72
N LEU A 91 8.01 -13.87 13.21
CA LEU A 91 9.30 -13.56 12.61
C LEU A 91 10.46 -13.72 13.61
N SER A 92 10.26 -13.35 14.88
CA SER A 92 11.22 -13.58 15.96
C SER A 92 11.54 -15.07 16.15
N ALA A 93 10.56 -15.96 16.00
CA ALA A 93 10.78 -17.41 16.05
C ALA A 93 11.67 -17.93 14.91
N PHE A 94 11.74 -17.20 13.80
CA PHE A 94 12.63 -17.48 12.65
C PHE A 94 13.91 -16.64 12.67
N GLY A 95 14.20 -15.94 13.77
CA GLY A 95 15.43 -15.16 13.94
C GLY A 95 15.43 -13.78 13.29
N PHE A 96 14.27 -13.28 12.84
CA PHE A 96 14.11 -11.89 12.38
C PHE A 96 13.73 -10.98 13.55
N ALA A 97 14.41 -9.85 13.69
CA ALA A 97 14.16 -8.83 14.70
C ALA A 97 14.56 -7.46 14.14
N GLY A 98 13.95 -6.37 14.63
CA GLY A 98 14.24 -5.03 14.12
C GLY A 98 15.71 -4.60 14.17
N GLY A 99 16.51 -5.19 15.07
CA GLY A 99 17.96 -4.94 15.14
C GLY A 99 18.82 -5.74 14.16
N ASN A 100 18.26 -6.69 13.39
CA ASN A 100 19.03 -7.60 12.54
C ASN A 100 18.46 -7.79 11.12
N CYS A 101 17.39 -7.08 10.78
CA CYS A 101 16.79 -7.11 9.46
C CYS A 101 16.43 -5.70 9.02
N ILE A 102 16.36 -5.49 7.71
CA ILE A 102 15.85 -4.27 7.11
C ILE A 102 14.46 -4.56 6.55
N ALA A 103 13.51 -3.65 6.74
CA ALA A 103 12.15 -3.81 6.23
C ALA A 103 11.90 -2.90 5.02
N MET A 104 11.24 -3.46 4.00
CA MET A 104 10.72 -2.73 2.86
C MET A 104 9.19 -2.65 2.96
N THR A 105 8.63 -1.47 2.70
CA THR A 105 7.17 -1.27 2.64
C THR A 105 6.73 -0.83 1.24
N ASN A 106 5.77 -1.56 0.69
CA ASN A 106 5.07 -1.22 -0.55
C ASN A 106 3.59 -0.98 -0.24
N LEU A 107 3.18 0.29 -0.21
CA LEU A 107 1.81 0.72 0.08
C LEU A 107 1.32 1.68 -1.02
N CYS A 108 0.03 2.00 -1.00
CA CYS A 108 -0.47 3.10 -1.82
C CYS A 108 0.15 4.44 -1.37
N ARG A 109 0.40 5.36 -2.31
CA ARG A 109 0.86 6.75 -2.00
C ARG A 109 -0.15 7.58 -1.19
N ASP A 110 -1.38 7.10 -1.04
CA ASP A 110 -2.44 7.73 -0.27
C ASP A 110 -2.02 7.90 1.22
N GLU A 111 -2.26 9.07 1.79
CA GLU A 111 -1.79 9.42 3.13
C GLU A 111 -2.39 8.54 4.23
N VAL A 112 -3.54 7.90 3.99
CA VAL A 112 -4.18 7.04 5.00
C VAL A 112 -3.43 5.75 5.28
N THR A 113 -2.55 5.34 4.36
CA THR A 113 -1.73 4.12 4.53
C THR A 113 -0.64 4.29 5.60
N VAL A 114 -0.36 5.53 6.00
CA VAL A 114 0.65 5.89 7.00
C VAL A 114 0.50 5.12 8.31
N MET A 115 -0.74 4.79 8.70
CA MET A 115 -1.03 4.13 9.97
C MET A 115 -0.45 2.72 10.05
N LEU A 116 -0.42 1.99 8.94
CA LEU A 116 0.21 0.66 8.88
C LEU A 116 1.73 0.80 8.76
N ARG A 117 2.20 1.76 7.94
CA ARG A 117 3.64 2.05 7.82
C ARG A 117 4.27 2.36 9.18
N ASP A 118 3.67 3.25 9.96
CA ASP A 118 4.15 3.63 11.30
C ASP A 118 4.29 2.40 12.23
N LYS A 119 3.41 1.40 12.09
CA LYS A 119 3.49 0.17 12.89
C LYS A 119 4.60 -0.76 12.43
N VAL A 120 4.88 -0.83 11.14
CA VAL A 120 6.05 -1.54 10.62
C VAL A 120 7.32 -0.86 11.10
N GLU A 121 7.40 0.46 10.97
CA GLU A 121 8.56 1.25 11.38
C GLU A 121 8.82 1.18 12.90
N ALA A 122 7.76 1.06 13.71
CA ALA A 122 7.89 0.87 15.15
C ALA A 122 8.60 -0.42 15.55
N ILE A 123 8.55 -1.47 14.71
CA ILE A 123 9.16 -2.78 14.97
C ILE A 123 10.53 -2.89 14.29
N PHE A 124 10.63 -2.44 13.04
CA PHE A 124 11.79 -2.66 12.17
C PHE A 124 12.67 -1.42 11.98
N GLY A 125 12.36 -0.30 12.63
CA GLY A 125 13.07 0.96 12.44
C GLY A 125 12.70 1.63 11.12
N SER A 126 13.59 2.47 10.59
CA SER A 126 13.33 3.15 9.31
C SER A 126 13.14 2.13 8.19
N THR A 127 12.03 2.23 7.45
CA THR A 127 11.75 1.32 6.33
C THR A 127 12.09 1.97 4.99
N PHE A 128 12.51 1.15 4.02
CA PHE A 128 12.61 1.57 2.63
C PHE A 128 11.23 1.49 1.98
N SER A 129 10.72 2.60 1.44
CA SER A 129 9.38 2.66 0.86
C SER A 129 9.40 2.66 -0.66
N THR A 130 8.70 1.71 -1.29
CA THR A 130 8.51 1.65 -2.76
C THR A 130 7.11 2.08 -3.20
N ALA A 131 6.40 2.83 -2.36
CA ALA A 131 5.00 3.18 -2.56
C ALA A 131 4.70 3.72 -3.97
N GLY A 132 3.62 3.23 -4.56
CA GLY A 132 3.07 3.66 -5.85
C GLY A 132 1.55 3.81 -5.80
N LEU A 133 0.94 4.42 -6.82
CA LEU A 133 -0.53 4.52 -6.90
C LEU A 133 -1.19 3.13 -6.83
N GLY A 134 -2.16 2.97 -5.93
CA GLY A 134 -2.82 1.68 -5.68
C GLY A 134 -1.90 0.57 -5.15
N GLY A 135 -0.67 0.89 -4.75
CA GLY A 135 0.35 -0.07 -4.32
C GLY A 135 1.13 -0.70 -5.48
N VAL A 136 1.03 -0.17 -6.70
CA VAL A 136 1.80 -0.68 -7.85
C VAL A 136 3.31 -0.56 -7.62
N LEU A 137 4.05 -1.64 -7.89
CA LEU A 137 5.49 -1.67 -7.77
C LEU A 137 6.17 -1.06 -9.01
N VAL A 138 6.64 0.18 -8.86
CA VAL A 138 7.35 0.93 -9.92
C VAL A 138 8.86 0.96 -9.75
N SER A 139 9.36 0.64 -8.55
CA SER A 139 10.78 0.72 -8.19
C SER A 139 11.66 -0.25 -8.99
N GLY A 140 11.08 -1.36 -9.45
CA GLY A 140 11.77 -2.37 -10.25
C GLY A 140 12.98 -2.98 -9.52
N VAL A 141 13.88 -3.60 -10.31
CA VAL A 141 15.11 -4.26 -9.83
C VAL A 141 16.04 -3.26 -9.13
N HIS A 142 16.30 -2.10 -9.75
CA HIS A 142 17.21 -1.11 -9.19
C HIS A 142 16.74 -0.59 -7.83
N GLY A 143 15.45 -0.35 -7.62
CA GLY A 143 14.96 0.04 -6.31
C GLY A 143 15.08 -1.06 -5.25
N PHE A 144 15.09 -2.34 -5.65
CA PHE A 144 15.38 -3.46 -4.75
C PHE A 144 16.87 -3.55 -4.45
N GLU A 145 17.75 -3.30 -5.42
CA GLU A 145 19.21 -3.22 -5.21
C GLU A 145 19.56 -2.15 -4.17
N GLU A 146 18.99 -0.94 -4.31
CA GLU A 146 19.19 0.15 -3.34
C GLU A 146 18.69 -0.24 -1.94
N TYR A 147 17.51 -0.85 -1.84
CA TYR A 147 17.01 -1.38 -0.57
C TYR A 147 17.96 -2.41 0.07
N MET A 148 18.50 -3.32 -0.73
CA MET A 148 19.39 -4.37 -0.23
C MET A 148 20.75 -3.83 0.17
N TRP A 149 21.23 -2.78 -0.50
CA TRP A 149 22.48 -2.10 -0.15
C TRP A 149 22.44 -1.48 1.24
N ASP A 150 21.28 -0.95 1.64
CA ASP A 150 21.06 -0.38 2.98
C ASP A 150 20.95 -1.44 4.08
N ALA A 151 20.94 -2.73 3.73
CA ALA A 151 20.86 -3.79 4.72
C ALA A 151 22.08 -3.77 5.63
N TYR A 152 21.83 -3.53 6.91
CA TYR A 152 22.85 -3.69 7.94
C TYR A 152 23.21 -5.18 8.02
N GLY A 153 24.34 -5.55 7.42
CA GLY A 153 24.98 -6.83 7.69
C GLY A 153 25.08 -7.01 9.20
N THR A 154 24.56 -8.12 9.71
CA THR A 154 24.69 -8.43 11.13
C THR A 154 26.19 -8.47 11.44
N ARG A 155 26.65 -7.68 12.42
CA ARG A 155 28.09 -7.56 12.70
C ARG A 155 28.69 -8.95 13.02
N GLY A 156 29.50 -9.48 12.11
CA GLY A 156 30.26 -10.72 12.27
C GLY A 156 30.41 -11.49 10.96
N ALA A 157 31.53 -12.19 10.77
CA ALA A 157 31.88 -12.90 9.53
C ALA A 157 30.98 -14.11 9.16
N ALA A 158 29.93 -14.38 9.95
CA ALA A 158 29.05 -15.55 9.81
C ALA A 158 27.55 -15.15 9.74
N ALA A 159 27.24 -13.87 9.57
CA ALA A 159 25.90 -13.38 9.80
C ALA A 159 25.18 -13.11 8.46
N ARG A 160 24.13 -13.91 8.19
CA ARG A 160 23.29 -13.81 6.98
C ARG A 160 22.49 -12.51 6.99
N GLU A 161 22.33 -11.93 5.81
CA GLU A 161 21.45 -10.78 5.60
C GLU A 161 19.99 -11.21 5.81
N ARG A 162 19.18 -10.28 6.33
CA ARG A 162 17.76 -10.52 6.60
C ARG A 162 16.88 -9.40 6.06
N TYR A 163 15.93 -9.78 5.23
CA TYR A 163 14.98 -8.85 4.61
C TYR A 163 13.55 -9.15 5.03
N VAL A 164 12.74 -8.12 5.18
CA VAL A 164 11.30 -8.29 5.44
C VAL A 164 10.51 -7.40 4.48
N PHE A 165 9.74 -8.02 3.60
CA PHE A 165 8.97 -7.33 2.58
C PHE A 165 7.50 -7.25 2.98
N PHE A 166 6.99 -6.03 3.12
CA PHE A 166 5.58 -5.73 3.35
C PHE A 166 4.95 -5.16 2.08
N SER A 167 3.84 -5.72 1.61
CA SER A 167 3.14 -5.22 0.41
C SER A 167 1.63 -5.29 0.55
N PHE A 168 0.98 -4.13 0.61
CA PHE A 168 -0.47 -4.05 0.82
C PHE A 168 -1.13 -3.10 -0.16
N THR A 169 -2.24 -3.57 -0.74
CA THR A 169 -3.25 -2.68 -1.27
C THR A 169 -4.08 -2.11 -0.12
N HIS A 170 -4.96 -1.15 -0.40
CA HIS A 170 -5.84 -0.63 0.63
C HIS A 170 -7.25 -0.33 0.13
N ILE A 171 -8.20 -0.33 1.06
CA ILE A 171 -9.60 0.00 0.82
C ILE A 171 -10.21 0.64 2.07
N ALA A 172 -11.20 1.51 1.90
CA ALA A 172 -12.02 1.96 3.00
C ALA A 172 -13.37 1.24 3.04
N ILE A 173 -13.84 0.92 4.24
CA ILE A 173 -15.22 0.55 4.52
C ILE A 173 -15.60 1.42 5.70
N ASP A 174 -16.45 2.43 5.53
CA ASP A 174 -16.71 3.38 6.63
C ASP A 174 -17.41 2.73 7.84
N SER A 175 -17.53 3.48 8.93
CA SER A 175 -18.20 3.04 10.17
C SER A 175 -19.68 2.61 9.99
N ARG A 176 -20.30 2.91 8.84
CA ARG A 176 -21.67 2.54 8.47
C ARG A 176 -21.70 1.35 7.50
N GLY A 177 -20.54 0.79 7.11
CA GLY A 177 -20.41 -0.31 6.16
C GLY A 177 -20.29 0.14 4.70
N GLY A 178 -20.17 1.45 4.42
CA GLY A 178 -20.04 1.96 3.07
C GLY A 178 -18.69 1.61 2.44
N VAL A 179 -18.68 0.72 1.45
CA VAL A 179 -17.48 0.29 0.73
C VAL A 179 -16.94 1.43 -0.15
N GLY A 180 -15.63 1.64 -0.09
CA GLY A 180 -14.89 2.65 -0.82
C GLY A 180 -15.01 4.06 -0.25
N ALA A 181 -15.93 4.32 0.67
CA ALA A 181 -16.17 5.64 1.24
C ALA A 181 -15.20 5.96 2.38
N LEU A 182 -14.62 7.15 2.36
CA LEU A 182 -13.68 7.62 3.38
C LEU A 182 -13.88 9.11 3.69
N SER A 183 -14.09 9.45 4.95
CA SER A 183 -14.05 10.84 5.43
C SER A 183 -12.62 11.22 5.78
N ARG A 184 -12.11 12.31 5.19
CA ARG A 184 -10.73 12.76 5.39
C ARG A 184 -10.67 13.98 6.32
N PRO A 185 -9.67 14.06 7.19
CA PRO A 185 -9.39 15.24 7.99
C PRO A 185 -9.28 16.51 7.12
N GLY A 186 -9.98 17.57 7.52
CA GLY A 186 -9.91 18.88 6.84
C GLY A 186 -10.62 18.98 5.49
N ARG A 187 -11.27 17.92 5.00
CA ARG A 187 -12.02 17.93 3.74
C ARG A 187 -13.52 17.92 3.98
N THR A 188 -14.24 18.81 3.28
CA THR A 188 -15.70 18.75 3.24
C THR A 188 -16.15 17.64 2.30
N GLY A 189 -17.12 16.83 2.75
CA GLY A 189 -17.67 15.73 1.97
C GLY A 189 -16.92 14.39 2.10
N ARG A 190 -17.45 13.38 1.41
CA ARG A 190 -16.87 12.02 1.37
C ARG A 190 -15.89 11.92 0.21
N SER A 191 -14.80 11.20 0.44
CA SER A 191 -13.81 10.83 -0.58
C SER A 191 -13.78 9.31 -0.76
N CYS A 192 -12.84 8.81 -1.56
CA CYS A 192 -12.67 7.39 -1.79
C CYS A 192 -11.31 6.85 -1.32
N ALA A 193 -11.26 5.54 -1.05
CA ALA A 193 -10.02 4.78 -0.90
C ALA A 193 -10.22 3.30 -1.30
N CYS A 194 -9.37 2.72 -2.16
CA CYS A 194 -8.30 3.37 -2.92
C CYS A 194 -8.83 4.13 -4.15
N GLY A 195 -8.45 5.39 -4.32
CA GLY A 195 -8.89 6.20 -5.47
C GLY A 195 -8.44 5.66 -6.82
N SER A 196 -7.20 5.18 -6.92
CA SER A 196 -6.66 4.61 -8.17
C SER A 196 -7.34 3.29 -8.56
N ILE A 197 -7.62 2.42 -7.59
CA ILE A 197 -8.33 1.15 -7.85
C ILE A 197 -9.79 1.44 -8.21
N ALA A 198 -10.45 2.38 -7.53
CA ALA A 198 -11.81 2.80 -7.87
C ALA A 198 -11.91 3.40 -9.29
N LYS A 199 -10.91 4.18 -9.72
CA LYS A 199 -10.82 4.69 -11.10
C LYS A 199 -10.67 3.54 -12.10
N CYS A 200 -9.79 2.57 -11.84
CA CYS A 200 -9.66 1.37 -12.68
C CYS A 200 -10.99 0.59 -12.79
N LEU A 201 -11.70 0.41 -11.66
CA LEU A 201 -13.00 -0.24 -11.65
C LEU A 201 -13.99 0.45 -12.60
N SER A 202 -14.11 1.77 -12.48
CA SER A 202 -15.02 2.56 -13.33
C SER A 202 -14.67 2.43 -14.81
N GLU A 203 -13.38 2.44 -15.16
CA GLU A 203 -12.93 2.30 -16.54
C GLU A 203 -13.19 0.89 -17.09
N PHE A 204 -12.95 -0.15 -16.30
CA PHE A 204 -13.19 -1.54 -16.71
C PHE A 204 -14.68 -1.84 -16.89
N VAL A 205 -15.52 -1.39 -15.98
CA VAL A 205 -16.98 -1.59 -16.08
C VAL A 205 -17.55 -0.83 -17.29
N ALA A 206 -17.01 0.35 -17.60
CA ALA A 206 -17.51 1.16 -18.72
C ALA A 206 -16.98 0.69 -20.10
N GLY A 207 -15.71 0.32 -20.20
CA GLY A 207 -15.01 0.10 -21.49
C GLY A 207 -14.37 -1.28 -21.65
N GLY A 208 -14.49 -2.17 -20.67
CA GLY A 208 -13.78 -3.45 -20.64
C GLY A 208 -12.27 -3.29 -20.49
N TYR A 209 -11.52 -4.37 -20.77
CA TYR A 209 -10.07 -4.41 -20.56
C TYR A 209 -9.24 -3.97 -21.77
N ALA A 210 -9.83 -3.88 -22.96
CA ALA A 210 -9.09 -3.69 -24.21
C ALA A 210 -8.25 -2.41 -24.22
N ALA A 211 -8.83 -1.29 -23.77
CA ALA A 211 -8.14 0.00 -23.71
C ALA A 211 -6.97 0.03 -22.71
N ALA A 212 -6.97 -0.84 -21.69
CA ALA A 212 -5.88 -0.96 -20.73
C ALA A 212 -4.72 -1.84 -21.24
N LEU A 213 -5.04 -2.76 -22.16
CA LEU A 213 -4.12 -3.73 -22.72
C LEU A 213 -3.51 -3.31 -24.04
N ALA A 214 -4.04 -2.24 -24.65
CA ALA A 214 -3.44 -1.66 -25.84
C ALA A 214 -1.96 -1.31 -25.57
N PRO A 215 -1.06 -1.59 -26.54
CA PRO A 215 0.32 -1.14 -26.45
C PRO A 215 0.34 0.39 -26.29
N PRO A 216 1.31 0.95 -25.54
CA PRO A 216 1.45 2.39 -25.50
C PRO A 216 1.63 2.89 -26.94
N ALA A 217 0.80 3.83 -27.37
CA ALA A 217 0.96 4.43 -28.69
C ALA A 217 2.40 4.95 -28.82
N ALA A 218 3.04 4.68 -29.95
CA ALA A 218 4.32 5.30 -30.24
C ALA A 218 4.12 6.83 -30.17
N PRO A 219 5.07 7.60 -29.62
CA PRO A 219 4.94 9.04 -29.60
C PRO A 219 4.69 9.50 -31.04
N ALA A 220 3.55 10.14 -31.26
CA ALA A 220 3.21 10.67 -32.57
C ALA A 220 4.37 11.58 -32.99
N SER A 221 4.98 11.25 -34.13
CA SER A 221 6.07 12.03 -34.68
C SER A 221 5.54 13.42 -35.06
N GLY A 222 5.86 14.42 -34.24
CA GLY A 222 5.94 15.82 -34.63
C GLY A 222 4.62 16.59 -34.76
N SER A 223 4.32 17.38 -33.73
CA SER A 223 3.88 18.76 -33.88
C SER A 223 4.26 19.53 -32.62
N ASP A 224 5.10 20.56 -32.76
CA ASP A 224 5.46 21.53 -31.71
C ASP A 224 4.30 22.50 -31.39
N ASP A 225 3.06 21.97 -31.32
CA ASP A 225 1.86 22.72 -30.95
C ASP A 225 1.35 22.14 -29.61
N ASP A 226 1.78 22.78 -28.52
CA ASP A 226 1.63 22.41 -27.10
C ASP A 226 0.19 22.44 -26.52
N ASP A 227 -0.86 22.09 -27.26
CA ASP A 227 -2.26 22.32 -26.80
C ASP A 227 -3.29 21.18 -27.05
N ASP A 228 -2.88 19.91 -27.20
CA ASP A 228 -3.85 18.77 -27.27
C ASP A 228 -3.56 17.65 -26.24
N ASP A 229 -4.40 17.62 -25.20
CA ASP A 229 -4.38 16.83 -23.95
C ASP A 229 -4.59 15.29 -24.07
N ASP A 230 -4.37 14.63 -25.22
CA ASP A 230 -4.77 13.20 -25.38
C ASP A 230 -3.66 12.25 -25.90
N ASP A 231 -2.53 12.76 -26.40
CA ASP A 231 -1.47 11.91 -26.95
C ASP A 231 -0.39 11.54 -25.91
N GLY A 232 -0.75 10.63 -24.98
CA GLY A 232 0.26 9.86 -24.24
C GLY A 232 -0.07 9.52 -22.78
N ALA A 233 -1.14 8.75 -22.53
CA ALA A 233 -1.53 8.30 -21.18
C ALA A 233 -0.42 7.61 -20.35
N PHE A 234 0.68 7.14 -20.98
CA PHE A 234 1.85 6.60 -20.27
C PHE A 234 2.86 7.69 -19.84
N GLY A 235 2.91 8.83 -20.52
CA GLY A 235 3.83 9.93 -20.23
C GLY A 235 3.40 10.82 -19.07
N MET A 236 2.09 11.10 -18.95
CA MET A 236 1.55 11.98 -17.90
C MET A 236 1.06 11.24 -16.65
N ASP A 237 0.63 9.97 -16.80
CA ASP A 237 0.09 9.14 -15.72
C ASP A 237 0.80 7.75 -15.61
N PRO A 238 2.14 7.69 -15.48
CA PRO A 238 2.91 6.44 -15.60
C PRO A 238 2.52 5.39 -14.56
N GLU A 239 2.37 5.76 -13.29
CA GLU A 239 2.00 4.82 -12.21
C GLU A 239 0.57 4.28 -12.41
N PHE A 240 -0.38 5.16 -12.73
CA PHE A 240 -1.77 4.76 -12.93
C PHE A 240 -1.93 3.88 -14.17
N SER A 241 -1.30 4.25 -15.29
CA SER A 241 -1.32 3.46 -16.53
C SER A 241 -0.69 2.08 -16.34
N LEU A 242 0.39 1.97 -15.55
CA LEU A 242 0.99 0.69 -15.21
C LEU A 242 0.06 -0.16 -14.32
N LEU A 243 -0.49 0.43 -13.25
CA LEU A 243 -1.47 -0.24 -12.38
C LEU A 243 -2.63 -0.79 -13.21
N ARG A 244 -3.26 0.08 -14.01
CA ARG A 244 -4.41 -0.24 -14.86
C ARG A 244 -4.11 -1.39 -15.81
N ARG A 245 -2.97 -1.34 -16.51
CA ARG A 245 -2.54 -2.42 -17.43
C ARG A 245 -2.32 -3.74 -16.69
N LYS A 246 -1.65 -3.73 -15.54
CA LYS A 246 -1.38 -4.93 -14.74
C LYS A 246 -2.67 -5.58 -14.23
N LEU A 247 -3.61 -4.78 -13.73
CA LEU A 247 -4.91 -5.28 -13.29
C LEU A 247 -5.71 -5.88 -14.45
N ALA A 248 -5.80 -5.17 -15.57
CA ALA A 248 -6.48 -5.66 -16.77
C ALA A 248 -5.88 -6.98 -17.29
N ALA A 249 -4.55 -7.09 -17.29
CA ALA A 249 -3.86 -8.30 -17.72
C ALA A 249 -4.15 -9.48 -16.78
N ARG A 250 -4.13 -9.24 -15.46
CA ARG A 250 -4.49 -10.26 -14.45
C ARG A 250 -5.94 -10.71 -14.60
N LEU A 251 -6.88 -9.78 -14.71
CA LEU A 251 -8.32 -10.07 -14.85
C LEU A 251 -8.63 -10.85 -16.12
N ARG A 252 -8.01 -10.49 -17.25
CA ARG A 252 -8.15 -11.22 -18.52
C ARG A 252 -7.67 -12.67 -18.37
N ARG A 253 -6.50 -12.88 -17.76
CA ARG A 253 -5.95 -14.23 -17.50
C ARG A 253 -6.82 -15.04 -16.53
N GLU A 254 -7.40 -14.40 -15.52
CA GLU A 254 -8.32 -15.04 -14.58
C GLU A 254 -9.76 -15.21 -15.13
N HIS A 255 -10.01 -14.80 -16.38
CA HIS A 255 -11.31 -14.85 -17.05
C HIS A 255 -12.45 -14.18 -16.24
N VAL A 256 -12.14 -13.08 -15.55
CA VAL A 256 -13.13 -12.33 -14.76
C VAL A 256 -13.83 -11.32 -15.66
N PRO A 257 -15.16 -11.40 -15.85
CA PRO A 257 -15.87 -10.46 -16.69
C PRO A 257 -16.01 -9.08 -15.99
N PRO A 258 -15.84 -7.94 -16.71
CA PRO A 258 -15.87 -6.61 -16.11
C PRO A 258 -17.15 -6.29 -15.32
N GLU A 259 -18.30 -6.78 -15.78
CA GLU A 259 -19.62 -6.56 -15.17
C GLU A 259 -19.78 -7.25 -13.81
N SER A 260 -18.92 -8.23 -13.49
CA SER A 260 -18.91 -8.91 -12.19
C SER A 260 -18.03 -8.23 -11.15
N LEU A 261 -17.29 -7.19 -11.55
CA LEU A 261 -16.35 -6.51 -10.66
C LEU A 261 -17.06 -5.55 -9.73
N ASP A 262 -16.64 -5.59 -8.47
CA ASP A 262 -16.87 -4.58 -7.47
C ASP A 262 -15.53 -4.09 -6.90
N LEU A 263 -15.57 -3.11 -6.00
CA LEU A 263 -14.34 -2.54 -5.44
C LEU A 263 -13.60 -3.56 -4.56
N VAL A 264 -14.31 -4.43 -3.85
CA VAL A 264 -13.72 -5.44 -2.96
C VAL A 264 -12.95 -6.48 -3.77
N SER A 265 -13.58 -7.05 -4.79
CA SER A 265 -12.98 -8.04 -5.68
C SER A 265 -11.79 -7.46 -6.45
N LEU A 266 -11.90 -6.22 -6.96
CA LEU A 266 -10.78 -5.57 -7.65
C LEU A 266 -9.60 -5.26 -6.71
N THR A 267 -9.86 -4.83 -5.47
CA THR A 267 -8.80 -4.67 -4.46
C THR A 267 -8.11 -5.99 -4.15
N ASN A 268 -8.85 -7.10 -4.06
CA ASN A 268 -8.27 -8.43 -3.88
C ASN A 268 -7.43 -8.88 -5.09
N VAL A 269 -7.87 -8.57 -6.31
CA VAL A 269 -7.08 -8.80 -7.54
C VAL A 269 -5.80 -7.97 -7.52
N ALA A 270 -5.88 -6.71 -7.09
CA ALA A 270 -4.72 -5.85 -6.94
C ALA A 270 -3.73 -6.40 -5.91
N ALA A 271 -4.21 -6.90 -4.76
CA ALA A 271 -3.36 -7.53 -3.74
C ALA A 271 -2.60 -8.74 -4.29
N ARG A 272 -3.27 -9.62 -5.05
CA ARG A 272 -2.61 -10.75 -5.73
C ARG A 272 -1.60 -10.27 -6.78
N THR A 273 -1.96 -9.25 -7.55
CA THR A 273 -1.10 -8.70 -8.61
C THR A 273 0.20 -8.14 -8.05
N ILE A 274 0.13 -7.30 -7.00
CA ILE A 274 1.33 -6.73 -6.37
C ILE A 274 2.15 -7.78 -5.61
N THR A 275 1.51 -8.86 -5.12
CA THR A 275 2.20 -10.00 -4.50
C THR A 275 3.02 -10.76 -5.54
N SER A 276 2.43 -11.09 -6.70
CA SER A 276 3.16 -11.74 -7.80
C SER A 276 4.30 -10.88 -8.33
N ASP A 277 4.11 -9.56 -8.44
CA ASP A 277 5.16 -8.64 -8.84
C ASP A 277 6.30 -8.59 -7.82
N LEU A 278 5.97 -8.57 -6.53
CA LEU A 278 6.93 -8.63 -5.42
C LEU A 278 7.74 -9.93 -5.46
N GLU A 279 7.08 -11.09 -5.51
CA GLU A 279 7.76 -12.40 -5.57
C GLU A 279 8.69 -12.50 -6.77
N ARG A 280 8.28 -11.94 -7.94
CA ARG A 280 9.15 -11.89 -9.12
C ARG A 280 10.41 -11.07 -8.87
N LEU A 281 10.27 -9.88 -8.27
CA LEU A 281 11.43 -9.04 -7.94
C LEU A 281 12.33 -9.72 -6.90
N ILE A 282 11.77 -10.34 -5.88
CA ILE A 282 12.54 -11.11 -4.89
C ILE A 282 13.30 -12.25 -5.56
N GLY A 283 12.67 -13.02 -6.45
CA GLY A 283 13.31 -14.13 -7.15
C GLY A 283 14.45 -13.71 -8.09
N LEU A 284 14.44 -12.46 -8.56
CA LEU A 284 15.52 -11.89 -9.35
C LEU A 284 16.67 -11.35 -8.49
N MET A 285 16.39 -10.95 -7.25
CA MET A 285 17.29 -10.11 -6.46
C MET A 285 17.86 -10.78 -5.20
N VAL A 286 17.14 -11.72 -4.60
CA VAL A 286 17.56 -12.37 -3.35
C VAL A 286 18.06 -13.77 -3.65
N ASP A 287 19.31 -14.05 -3.29
CA ASP A 287 19.82 -15.42 -3.21
C ASP A 287 19.42 -16.06 -1.86
N PRO A 288 18.51 -17.06 -1.85
CA PRO A 288 18.08 -17.73 -0.62
C PRO A 288 19.20 -18.51 0.08
N GLN A 289 20.33 -18.76 -0.58
CA GLN A 289 21.51 -19.38 0.02
C GLN A 289 22.39 -18.36 0.73
N ALA A 290 22.33 -17.08 0.37
CA ALA A 290 23.10 -16.01 0.99
C ALA A 290 22.32 -15.25 2.07
N ALA A 291 21.01 -15.10 1.88
CA ALA A 291 20.13 -14.31 2.75
C ALA A 291 18.90 -15.09 3.21
N ASP A 292 18.35 -14.66 4.34
CA ASP A 292 17.02 -15.06 4.78
C ASP A 292 16.04 -13.92 4.51
N TYR A 293 14.79 -14.23 4.18
CA TYR A 293 13.80 -13.18 3.97
C TYR A 293 12.40 -13.60 4.37
N ALA A 294 11.54 -12.62 4.62
CA ALA A 294 10.12 -12.86 4.84
C ALA A 294 9.26 -11.97 3.95
N VAL A 295 8.09 -12.49 3.57
CA VAL A 295 7.11 -11.79 2.73
C VAL A 295 5.78 -11.78 3.45
N ILE A 296 5.20 -10.58 3.58
CA ILE A 296 3.98 -10.32 4.31
C ILE A 296 3.10 -9.41 3.43
N THR A 297 2.02 -9.97 2.88
CA THR A 297 1.11 -9.24 1.98
C THR A 297 -0.35 -9.35 2.39
N GLY A 298 -1.17 -8.43 1.87
CA GLY A 298 -2.60 -8.42 2.12
C GLY A 298 -3.31 -7.17 1.67
N VAL A 299 -4.42 -6.86 2.34
CA VAL A 299 -5.21 -5.64 2.16
C VAL A 299 -5.25 -4.87 3.47
N GLN A 300 -4.81 -3.62 3.46
CA GLN A 300 -5.05 -2.67 4.54
C GLN A 300 -6.48 -2.13 4.44
N ILE A 301 -7.23 -2.17 5.54
CA ILE A 301 -8.64 -1.78 5.57
C ILE A 301 -8.83 -0.64 6.56
N HIS A 302 -9.28 0.50 6.03
CA HIS A 302 -9.61 1.68 6.82
C HIS A 302 -11.10 1.64 7.18
N ASN A 303 -11.40 1.42 8.46
CA ASN A 303 -12.76 1.55 8.96
C ASN A 303 -12.89 2.82 9.79
N TRP A 304 -13.04 3.95 9.09
CA TRP A 304 -13.06 5.28 9.69
C TRP A 304 -14.48 5.79 9.90
N ALA A 305 -14.63 6.78 10.79
CA ALA A 305 -15.90 7.45 11.01
C ALA A 305 -16.48 8.00 9.69
N ALA A 306 -17.78 7.81 9.48
CA ALA A 306 -18.48 8.34 8.30
C ALA A 306 -18.64 9.88 8.33
N SER A 307 -18.37 10.50 9.49
CA SER A 307 -18.23 11.92 9.68
C SER A 307 -17.13 12.18 10.72
N MET A 308 -16.11 12.95 10.35
CA MET A 308 -14.99 13.31 11.24
C MET A 308 -15.41 14.45 12.18
N ARG A 309 -16.21 14.13 13.19
CA ARG A 309 -16.63 15.08 14.25
C ARG A 309 -15.86 14.78 15.54
N PRO A 310 -15.42 15.81 16.30
CA PRO A 310 -14.87 15.61 17.64
C PRO A 310 -15.86 14.83 18.51
N GLY A 311 -15.38 13.80 19.22
CA GLY A 311 -16.23 12.90 20.00
C GLY A 311 -17.07 11.91 19.18
N GLY A 312 -16.89 11.86 17.86
CA GLY A 312 -17.50 10.85 16.98
C GLY A 312 -16.86 9.45 17.11
N PRO A 313 -17.31 8.47 16.30
CA PRO A 313 -16.77 7.12 16.33
C PRO A 313 -15.25 7.11 16.15
N PRO A 314 -14.51 6.24 16.86
CA PRO A 314 -13.09 6.09 16.62
C PRO A 314 -12.82 5.50 15.23
N ASN A 315 -11.65 5.78 14.68
CA ASN A 315 -11.15 5.13 13.48
C ASN A 315 -10.49 3.80 13.83
N LEU A 316 -10.71 2.79 12.99
CA LEU A 316 -10.11 1.46 13.14
C LEU A 316 -9.25 1.18 11.91
N GLU A 317 -8.07 0.61 12.16
CA GLU A 317 -7.15 0.13 11.13
C GLU A 317 -7.08 -1.39 11.22
N LEU A 318 -7.48 -2.05 10.14
CA LEU A 318 -7.56 -3.50 10.03
C LEU A 318 -6.66 -3.98 8.88
N VAL A 319 -6.32 -5.27 8.90
CA VAL A 319 -5.57 -5.95 7.83
C VAL A 319 -6.26 -7.26 7.52
N GLU A 320 -6.51 -7.53 6.23
CA GLU A 320 -6.77 -8.87 5.70
C GLU A 320 -5.43 -9.47 5.23
N PRO A 321 -4.87 -10.44 5.97
CA PRO A 321 -3.66 -11.13 5.55
C PRO A 321 -3.92 -12.05 4.36
N HIS A 322 -3.06 -12.04 3.34
CA HIS A 322 -3.14 -12.95 2.19
C HIS A 322 -2.00 -13.96 2.16
N MET A 323 -0.76 -13.49 2.12
CA MET A 323 0.42 -14.34 2.00
C MET A 323 1.45 -13.96 3.06
N LEU A 324 1.85 -14.94 3.87
CA LEU A 324 2.83 -14.76 4.94
C LEU A 324 3.78 -15.95 4.95
N TYR A 325 5.04 -15.75 4.58
CA TYR A 325 6.05 -16.80 4.65
C TYR A 325 7.42 -16.23 5.00
N ALA A 326 8.29 -17.10 5.50
CA ALA A 326 9.72 -16.83 5.67
C ALA A 326 10.53 -17.87 4.90
N VAL A 327 11.65 -17.46 4.32
CA VAL A 327 12.66 -18.32 3.71
C VAL A 327 13.92 -18.19 4.54
N VAL A 328 14.29 -19.28 5.22
CA VAL A 328 15.44 -19.32 6.13
C VAL A 328 16.33 -20.47 5.71
N ASN A 329 17.61 -20.19 5.47
CA ASN A 329 18.57 -21.16 4.92
C ASN A 329 18.06 -21.82 3.63
N GLY A 330 17.44 -21.04 2.74
CA GLY A 330 16.87 -21.53 1.49
C GLY A 330 15.57 -22.34 1.62
N GLU A 331 15.04 -22.54 2.83
CA GLU A 331 13.79 -23.27 3.04
C GLU A 331 12.61 -22.33 3.30
N ARG A 332 11.56 -22.43 2.47
CA ARG A 332 10.31 -21.69 2.65
C ARG A 332 9.42 -22.33 3.73
N ARG A 333 8.90 -21.50 4.64
CA ARG A 333 7.97 -21.84 5.71
C ARG A 333 6.80 -20.86 5.73
N GLU A 334 5.59 -21.38 5.59
CA GLU A 334 4.37 -20.59 5.70
C GLU A 334 4.13 -20.17 7.17
N LEU A 335 3.82 -18.90 7.38
CA LEU A 335 3.59 -18.30 8.69
C LEU A 335 2.09 -18.25 8.96
N ARG A 336 1.65 -18.86 10.06
CA ARG A 336 0.22 -18.95 10.39
C ARG A 336 -0.13 -18.10 11.60
N LEU A 337 -0.91 -17.03 11.39
CA LEU A 337 -1.27 -16.06 12.44
C LEU A 337 -2.17 -16.64 13.55
N ASP A 338 -2.89 -17.72 13.26
CA ASP A 338 -3.74 -18.43 14.24
C ASP A 338 -2.92 -19.21 15.27
N THR A 339 -1.66 -19.55 14.96
CA THR A 339 -0.73 -20.20 15.90
C THR A 339 -0.27 -19.25 17.01
N VAL A 340 -0.30 -17.93 16.77
CA VAL A 340 0.01 -16.92 17.77
C VAL A 340 -1.28 -16.51 18.48
N PRO A 341 -1.40 -16.76 19.79
CA PRO A 341 -2.55 -16.30 20.55
C PRO A 341 -2.52 -14.77 20.63
N SER A 342 -3.64 -14.13 20.31
CA SER A 342 -3.78 -12.69 20.55
C SER A 342 -3.71 -12.39 22.04
N LEU A 343 -3.13 -11.23 22.36
CA LEU A 343 -2.99 -10.79 23.75
C LEU A 343 -4.38 -10.64 24.40
N THR A 344 -4.54 -11.28 25.55
CA THR A 344 -5.78 -11.18 26.33
C THR A 344 -5.93 -9.77 26.91
N LYS A 345 -7.16 -9.35 27.21
CA LYS A 345 -7.45 -8.07 27.88
C LYS A 345 -6.58 -7.86 29.13
N ARG A 346 -6.36 -8.92 29.92
CA ARG A 346 -5.52 -8.87 31.12
C ARG A 346 -4.04 -8.64 30.79
N GLN A 347 -3.50 -9.33 29.78
CA GLN A 347 -2.11 -9.12 29.33
C GLN A 347 -1.93 -7.70 28.80
N LEU A 348 -2.89 -7.20 28.02
CA LEU A 348 -2.89 -5.83 27.52
C LEU A 348 -2.95 -4.81 28.65
N SER A 349 -3.80 -5.02 29.66
CA SER A 349 -3.86 -4.16 30.85
C SER A 349 -2.52 -4.12 31.58
N HIS A 350 -1.85 -5.26 31.76
CA HIS A 350 -0.53 -5.31 32.39
C HIS A 350 0.57 -4.61 31.57
N LEU A 351 0.56 -4.76 30.24
CA LEU A 351 1.50 -4.05 29.36
C LEU A 351 1.21 -2.53 29.33
N SER A 352 -0.06 -2.15 29.40
CA SER A 352 -0.50 -0.74 29.35
C SER A 352 -0.15 0.07 30.60
N HIS A 353 0.06 -0.58 31.75
CA HIS A 353 0.54 0.12 32.95
C HIS A 353 1.98 0.62 32.82
N ASN A 354 2.77 0.09 31.87
CA ASN A 354 4.18 0.46 31.70
C ASN A 354 4.49 1.18 30.38
N ALA A 355 3.74 0.97 29.29
CA ALA A 355 3.88 1.75 28.03
C ALA A 355 2.83 1.31 26.99
N ALA A 356 1.59 1.82 27.02
CA ALA A 356 0.70 1.65 25.86
C ALA A 356 0.21 2.98 25.29
N PRO A 357 0.12 3.09 23.95
CA PRO A 357 -0.59 4.17 23.29
C PRO A 357 -2.08 4.13 23.67
N SER A 358 -2.67 5.30 23.85
CA SER A 358 -4.10 5.51 24.13
C SER A 358 -5.00 4.80 23.10
N GLY A 359 -6.10 4.15 23.53
CA GLY A 359 -7.16 3.66 22.63
C GLY A 359 -7.25 2.14 22.38
N LEU A 360 -6.54 1.30 23.13
CA LEU A 360 -6.58 -0.15 22.90
C LEU A 360 -7.90 -0.79 23.40
N ARG A 361 -8.62 -1.51 22.54
CA ARG A 361 -9.81 -2.31 22.88
C ARG A 361 -9.65 -3.77 22.44
N VAL A 362 -10.30 -4.68 23.16
CA VAL A 362 -10.40 -6.08 22.75
C VAL A 362 -11.76 -6.27 22.10
N GLY A 363 -11.78 -6.63 20.82
CA GLY A 363 -13.01 -6.93 20.10
C GLY A 363 -13.70 -8.16 20.72
N ARG A 364 -15.03 -8.12 20.90
CA ARG A 364 -15.79 -9.33 21.22
C ARG A 364 -15.95 -10.16 19.94
N GLY A 365 -15.45 -11.40 19.96
CA GLY A 365 -15.45 -12.33 18.82
C GLY A 365 -14.04 -12.59 18.27
N ARG A 366 -13.71 -13.87 18.00
CA ARG A 366 -12.38 -14.38 17.56
C ARG A 366 -11.20 -13.52 18.05
N ARG A 367 -11.00 -13.48 19.38
CA ARG A 367 -9.82 -12.95 20.11
C ARG A 367 -8.92 -12.04 19.25
N THR A 368 -9.35 -10.82 18.89
CA THR A 368 -8.49 -9.88 18.17
C THR A 368 -8.40 -8.56 18.91
N VAL A 369 -7.22 -7.96 18.88
CA VAL A 369 -6.93 -6.67 19.53
C VAL A 369 -7.13 -5.57 18.51
N ILE A 370 -8.05 -4.66 18.77
CA ILE A 370 -8.33 -3.53 17.87
C ILE A 370 -7.89 -2.25 18.58
N THR A 371 -7.11 -1.44 17.87
CA THR A 371 -6.74 -0.11 18.34
C THR A 371 -7.74 0.88 17.79
N GLU A 372 -8.40 1.62 18.67
CA GLU A 372 -9.20 2.78 18.34
C GLU A 372 -8.27 3.98 18.20
N THR A 373 -8.31 4.66 17.06
CA THR A 373 -7.62 5.93 16.87
C THR A 373 -8.66 7.06 16.94
N PRO A 374 -8.59 7.95 17.94
CA PRO A 374 -9.43 9.14 18.00
C PRO A 374 -9.30 9.98 16.72
N VAL A 375 -10.38 10.65 16.34
CA VAL A 375 -10.42 11.48 15.13
C VAL A 375 -9.27 12.50 15.14
N GLU A 376 -9.02 13.13 16.28
CA GLU A 376 -7.99 14.16 16.48
C GLU A 376 -6.57 13.61 16.25
N GLU A 377 -6.32 12.33 16.58
CA GLU A 377 -5.03 11.70 16.33
C GLU A 377 -4.84 11.41 14.84
N CYS A 378 -5.90 11.02 14.13
CA CYS A 378 -5.87 10.92 12.67
C CYS A 378 -5.50 12.27 12.03
N PHE A 379 -6.09 13.38 12.48
CA PHE A 379 -5.71 14.72 12.01
C PHE A 379 -4.20 14.97 12.14
N LYS A 380 -3.59 14.66 13.28
CA LYS A 380 -2.15 14.87 13.51
C LYS A 380 -1.26 14.01 12.63
N ARG A 381 -1.69 12.79 12.33
CA ARG A 381 -0.89 11.81 11.56
C ARG A 381 -1.02 12.00 10.06
N THR A 382 -2.20 12.35 9.55
CA THR A 382 -2.46 12.48 8.11
C THR A 382 -2.19 13.89 7.59
N MET A 383 -2.45 14.92 8.39
CA MET A 383 -2.09 16.29 8.00
C MET A 383 -0.62 16.52 8.35
N ARG A 384 0.18 16.98 7.37
CA ARG A 384 1.54 17.46 7.65
C ARG A 384 1.45 18.56 8.71
N GLN A 385 1.84 18.27 9.95
CA GLN A 385 2.21 19.34 10.87
C GLN A 385 3.41 20.08 10.26
N PRO A 386 3.49 21.42 10.41
CA PRO A 386 4.69 22.16 10.06
C PRO A 386 5.91 21.49 10.71
N ALA A 387 6.99 21.32 9.94
CA ALA A 387 8.16 20.53 10.33
C ALA A 387 8.76 20.90 11.71
N ASP A 388 8.50 22.11 12.20
CA ASP A 388 8.96 22.64 13.48
C ASP A 388 8.35 21.96 14.71
N GLU A 389 7.17 21.32 14.61
CA GLU A 389 6.51 20.72 15.77
C GLU A 389 7.01 19.28 16.07
N ARG A 390 7.41 18.53 15.03
CA ARG A 390 7.98 17.18 15.20
C ARG A 390 9.35 17.19 15.89
N LEU A 391 10.18 18.19 15.63
CA LEU A 391 11.48 18.39 16.29
C LEU A 391 11.34 18.79 17.76
N ARG A 392 10.23 19.41 18.16
CA ARG A 392 9.98 19.84 19.54
C ARG A 392 9.31 18.77 20.41
N ALA A 393 8.67 17.78 19.78
CA ALA A 393 7.90 16.73 20.48
C ALA A 393 8.71 15.44 20.77
N MET A 394 9.97 15.35 20.33
CA MET A 394 10.83 14.24 20.74
C MET A 394 11.38 14.52 22.15
N PRO A 395 11.06 13.71 23.17
CA PRO A 395 11.77 13.79 24.43
C PRO A 395 13.24 13.45 24.15
N VAL A 396 14.12 14.41 24.43
CA VAL A 396 15.57 14.14 24.50
C VAL A 396 15.74 13.08 25.59
N PRO A 397 16.27 11.88 25.30
CA PRO A 397 16.53 10.91 26.33
C PRO A 397 17.53 11.53 27.31
N ALA A 398 17.13 11.65 28.58
CA ALA A 398 18.04 12.02 29.64
C ALA A 398 19.22 11.04 29.60
N ALA A 399 20.43 11.58 29.53
CA ALA A 399 21.66 10.79 29.51
C ALA A 399 21.64 9.82 30.70
N SER A 400 21.45 8.54 30.39
CA SER A 400 21.59 7.49 31.40
C SER A 400 23.08 7.38 31.74
N PRO A 401 23.46 7.25 33.02
CA PRO A 401 24.84 7.02 33.39
C PRO A 401 25.33 5.71 32.74
N PRO A 402 26.62 5.62 32.39
CA PRO A 402 27.16 4.44 31.73
C PRO A 402 26.90 3.19 32.57
N PRO A 403 26.50 2.06 31.95
CA PRO A 403 26.26 0.83 32.68
C PRO A 403 27.57 0.36 33.33
N GLN A 404 27.53 0.18 34.65
CA GLN A 404 28.59 -0.55 35.34
C GLN A 404 28.58 -2.00 34.86
N GLU A 405 29.71 -2.44 34.30
CA GLU A 405 29.93 -3.82 33.88
C GLU A 405 29.87 -4.75 35.09
N THR A 406 28.72 -5.39 35.31
CA THR A 406 28.65 -6.59 36.13
C THR A 406 28.91 -7.81 35.23
N PRO A 407 29.74 -8.77 35.66
CA PRO A 407 30.03 -9.96 34.87
C PRO A 407 28.75 -10.77 34.58
N PRO A 408 28.68 -11.46 33.42
CA PRO A 408 27.48 -12.13 32.98
C PRO A 408 27.12 -13.25 33.96
N LYS A 409 25.94 -13.15 34.57
CA LYS A 409 25.27 -14.31 35.15
C LYS A 409 24.88 -15.24 34.00
N GLU A 410 25.19 -16.52 34.16
CA GLU A 410 24.84 -17.59 33.23
C GLU A 410 23.39 -17.44 32.73
N PRO A 411 23.12 -17.66 31.43
CA PRO A 411 21.77 -17.56 30.91
C PRO A 411 20.90 -18.64 31.55
N ALA A 412 20.02 -18.21 32.46
CA ALA A 412 18.91 -19.05 32.88
C ALA A 412 18.18 -19.50 31.60
N ALA A 413 18.08 -20.81 31.40
CA ALA A 413 17.45 -21.42 30.23
C ALA A 413 16.02 -20.90 30.10
N CYS A 414 15.84 -19.84 29.30
CA CYS A 414 14.55 -19.27 29.00
C CYS A 414 13.86 -20.28 28.08
N ARG A 415 13.06 -21.16 28.68
CA ARG A 415 12.21 -22.08 27.91
C ARG A 415 11.21 -21.22 27.17
N TRP A 416 11.34 -21.19 25.85
CA TRP A 416 10.38 -20.56 24.95
C TRP A 416 8.95 -21.00 25.31
N PRO A 417 7.95 -20.11 25.19
CA PRO A 417 6.55 -20.50 25.32
C PRO A 417 6.24 -21.67 24.38
N SER A 418 5.49 -22.66 24.87
CA SER A 418 5.21 -23.91 24.16
C SER A 418 4.69 -23.70 22.73
N TRP A 419 3.87 -22.67 22.48
CA TRP A 419 3.37 -22.34 21.15
C TRP A 419 4.49 -21.93 20.17
N GLN A 420 5.55 -21.26 20.64
CA GLN A 420 6.67 -20.84 19.80
C GLN A 420 7.52 -22.05 19.37
N THR A 421 7.60 -23.08 20.21
CA THR A 421 8.22 -24.38 19.85
C THR A 421 7.41 -25.13 18.80
N TYR A 422 6.08 -25.00 18.78
CA TYR A 422 5.24 -25.61 17.72
C TYR A 422 5.43 -24.92 16.37
N VAL A 423 5.63 -23.59 16.34
CA VAL A 423 5.89 -22.83 15.11
C VAL A 423 7.20 -23.24 14.44
N SER A 424 8.24 -23.56 15.21
CA SER A 424 9.54 -23.99 14.68
C SER A 424 9.60 -25.46 14.24
N VAL A 425 8.59 -26.28 14.56
CA VAL A 425 8.67 -27.76 14.44
C VAL A 425 7.67 -28.34 13.44
N THR A 426 6.58 -27.65 13.07
CA THR A 426 5.60 -28.24 12.14
C THR A 426 6.04 -28.16 10.68
N GLY A 427 6.30 -29.33 10.09
CA GLY A 427 6.51 -29.54 8.66
C GLY A 427 5.28 -29.28 7.77
N PRO A 428 5.40 -29.49 6.45
CA PRO A 428 4.45 -29.00 5.46
C PRO A 428 3.21 -29.89 5.40
N GLU A 429 2.21 -29.64 6.25
CA GLU A 429 0.88 -30.23 6.04
C GLU A 429 -0.19 -29.17 5.88
N ARG A 430 -0.70 -29.13 4.63
CA ARG A 430 -1.98 -28.55 4.16
C ARG A 430 -2.29 -27.14 4.64
N VAL A 431 -1.75 -26.17 3.91
CA VAL A 431 -2.50 -24.95 3.61
C VAL A 431 -3.13 -25.18 2.24
N MET A 432 -4.44 -24.98 2.11
CA MET A 432 -5.05 -24.75 0.81
C MET A 432 -4.64 -23.33 0.40
N PRO A 433 -3.71 -23.14 -0.55
CA PRO A 433 -3.81 -21.97 -1.42
C PRO A 433 -5.27 -21.89 -1.87
N LEU A 434 -5.83 -20.69 -2.02
CA LEU A 434 -7.08 -20.54 -2.80
C LEU A 434 -6.89 -21.43 -4.03
N GLU A 435 -7.69 -22.50 -4.20
CA GLU A 435 -7.41 -23.54 -5.20
C GLU A 435 -7.24 -22.97 -6.62
N ARG A 436 -7.73 -21.73 -6.81
CA ARG A 436 -7.55 -20.88 -7.98
C ARG A 436 -6.11 -20.45 -8.27
N ASP A 437 -5.26 -20.22 -7.27
CA ASP A 437 -3.91 -19.65 -7.43
C ASP A 437 -2.81 -20.70 -7.71
N VAL A 438 -2.98 -21.98 -7.34
CA VAL A 438 -2.01 -23.05 -7.71
C VAL A 438 -2.02 -23.32 -9.22
N ARG A 439 -3.13 -23.01 -9.88
CA ARG A 439 -3.32 -23.21 -11.32
C ARG A 439 -3.27 -21.90 -12.10
N ALA A 440 -2.89 -20.78 -11.47
CA ALA A 440 -2.72 -19.53 -12.18
C ALA A 440 -1.37 -19.58 -12.93
N PRO A 441 -1.37 -19.61 -14.28
CA PRO A 441 -0.13 -19.66 -15.04
C PRO A 441 0.75 -18.46 -14.68
N THR A 442 2.05 -18.69 -14.49
CA THR A 442 3.04 -17.64 -14.27
C THR A 442 3.10 -16.74 -15.50
N MET A 443 3.56 -15.49 -15.36
CA MET A 443 3.57 -14.50 -16.46
C MET A 443 4.35 -14.95 -17.70
N ASP A 444 5.13 -16.03 -17.61
CA ASP A 444 5.97 -16.56 -18.68
C ASP A 444 5.26 -17.62 -19.54
N GLU A 445 4.08 -18.11 -19.15
CA GLU A 445 3.34 -19.16 -19.89
C GLU A 445 2.38 -18.60 -20.96
N GLY A 446 2.59 -17.36 -21.42
CA GLY A 446 1.64 -16.63 -22.26
C GLY A 446 2.13 -16.20 -23.66
N ASP A 447 3.32 -16.61 -24.08
CA ASP A 447 3.85 -16.36 -25.43
C ASP A 447 4.15 -17.69 -26.15
N GLU A 448 3.09 -18.46 -26.46
CA GLU A 448 3.03 -19.40 -27.59
C GLU A 448 1.66 -19.30 -28.30
#